data_AF-A0A225X4U4-F1
#
_entry.id   AF-A0A225X4U4-F1
#
_cell.length_a   1.000
_cell.length_b   1.000
_cell.length_c   1.000
_cell.angle_alpha   90.00
_cell.angle_beta   90.00
_cell.angle_gamma   90.00
#
_symmetry.space_group_name_H-M   'P 1'
#
loop_
_entity.id
_entity.type
_entity.pdbx_description
1 polymer ?
#
loop_
_entity_poly.entity_id
_entity_poly.type
_entity_poly.pdbx_seq_one_letter_code
_entity_poly.pdbx_strand_id
1 'polypeptide(L)'
;MLRRAALHSRAIARPQTRAFAKKVDPSKQTLRPIHFEHDEDDTVARPFRIVGVRDVEVKDWEYPTRLESDQKNKNRVLRNRFGHPNFISLWVDKLGEVEGYLKQEKVPYSSEGIVQGPEGHDVLVIPPSEDGSSVEFFNLCDNPTMVELVQATPEVIKEFEEDNE
;
A
#
# COMPACT_ATOMS: atom_id res chain seq x y z
N MET A 1 16.77 53.08 24.01
CA MET A 1 15.49 52.36 24.23
C MET A 1 15.13 51.62 22.94
N LEU A 2 15.23 50.29 22.98
CA LEU A 2 14.75 49.33 21.98
C LEU A 2 13.20 49.35 21.96
N ARG A 3 12.41 48.99 20.94
CA ARG A 3 12.45 47.90 19.94
C ARG A 3 11.42 48.25 18.84
N ARG A 4 11.73 48.02 17.55
CA ARG A 4 10.72 47.93 16.48
C ARG A 4 10.26 46.47 16.38
N ALA A 5 8.95 46.23 16.48
CA ALA A 5 8.35 44.91 16.28
C ALA A 5 8.13 44.66 14.78
N ALA A 6 8.76 43.63 14.24
CA ALA A 6 8.50 43.12 12.90
C ALA A 6 7.60 41.87 13.01
N LEU A 7 6.35 42.02 12.55
CA LEU A 7 5.41 40.92 12.40
C LEU A 7 5.91 39.99 11.28
N HIS A 8 6.35 38.79 11.65
CA HIS A 8 6.64 37.72 10.69
C HIS A 8 5.33 36.99 10.37
N SER A 9 4.84 37.15 9.15
CA SER A 9 3.80 36.30 8.57
C SER A 9 4.38 34.91 8.29
N ARG A 10 3.97 33.91 9.08
CA ARG A 10 4.23 32.50 8.76
C ARG A 10 3.28 32.09 7.63
N ALA A 11 3.83 31.92 6.43
CA ALA A 11 3.14 31.22 5.36
C ALA A 11 2.97 29.75 5.76
N ILE A 12 1.73 29.32 5.97
CA ILE A 12 1.40 27.91 6.16
C ILE A 12 1.43 27.27 4.78
N ALA A 13 2.53 26.61 4.45
CA ALA A 13 2.60 25.75 3.28
C ALA A 13 1.65 24.56 3.51
N ARG A 14 0.53 24.53 2.77
CA ARG A 14 -0.32 23.35 2.72
C ARG A 14 0.48 22.20 2.09
N PRO A 15 0.53 21.00 2.70
CA PRO A 15 1.07 19.85 2.01
C PRO A 15 0.20 19.60 0.77
N GLN A 16 0.82 19.61 -0.41
CA GLN A 16 0.15 19.20 -1.64
C GLN A 16 -0.06 17.70 -1.56
N THR A 17 -1.23 17.27 -1.09
CA THR A 17 -1.69 15.90 -1.25
C THR A 17 -1.76 15.61 -2.74
N ARG A 18 -0.82 14.82 -3.25
CA ARG A 18 -0.91 14.28 -4.62
C ARG A 18 -2.22 13.53 -4.71
N ALA A 19 -3.11 13.98 -5.58
CA ALA A 19 -4.39 13.33 -5.81
C ALA A 19 -4.13 12.03 -6.59
N PHE A 20 -4.04 10.90 -5.89
CA PHE A 20 -3.78 9.58 -6.49
C PHE A 20 -5.01 8.98 -7.21
N ALA A 21 -6.11 9.72 -7.33
CA ALA A 21 -7.27 9.30 -8.11
C ALA A 21 -8.02 10.50 -8.67
N LYS A 22 -8.08 10.62 -10.01
CA LYS A 22 -9.08 11.48 -10.68
C LYS A 22 -10.47 10.91 -10.37
N LYS A 23 -11.40 11.77 -9.92
CA LYS A 23 -12.82 11.38 -9.75
C LYS A 23 -13.34 10.83 -11.07
N VAL A 24 -13.83 9.59 -11.04
CA VAL A 24 -14.35 8.89 -12.23
C VAL A 24 -15.72 9.45 -12.60
N ASP A 25 -15.95 9.63 -13.89
CA ASP A 25 -17.26 9.95 -14.44
C ASP A 25 -18.22 8.76 -14.20
N PRO A 26 -19.29 8.93 -13.41
CA PRO A 26 -20.19 7.84 -13.05
C PRO A 26 -20.95 7.23 -14.25
N SER A 27 -20.89 7.86 -15.42
CA SER A 27 -21.47 7.34 -16.66
C SER A 27 -20.63 6.24 -17.34
N LYS A 28 -19.36 6.06 -16.94
CA LYS A 28 -18.47 5.04 -17.49
C LYS A 28 -18.37 3.84 -16.55
N GLN A 29 -19.26 2.88 -16.74
CA GLN A 29 -19.21 1.59 -16.04
C GLN A 29 -18.15 0.68 -16.69
N THR A 30 -16.89 1.10 -16.66
CA THR A 30 -15.77 0.25 -17.04
C THR A 30 -15.35 -0.50 -15.79
N LEU A 31 -15.62 -1.81 -15.74
CA LEU A 31 -14.92 -2.67 -14.79
C LEU A 31 -13.43 -2.53 -15.12
N ARG A 32 -12.68 -1.84 -14.25
CA ARG A 32 -11.25 -1.68 -14.46
C ARG A 32 -10.61 -3.06 -14.39
N PRO A 33 -9.73 -3.42 -15.33
CA PRO A 33 -8.87 -4.57 -15.14
C PRO A 33 -8.16 -4.43 -13.79
N ILE A 34 -8.00 -5.52 -13.05
CA ILE A 34 -7.23 -5.53 -11.78
C ILE A 34 -5.72 -5.54 -12.10
N HIS A 35 -5.31 -4.73 -13.07
CA HIS A 35 -3.92 -4.48 -13.39
C HIS A 35 -3.61 -3.09 -12.84
N PHE A 36 -2.43 -2.95 -12.23
CA PHE A 36 -1.90 -1.65 -11.87
C PHE A 36 -1.58 -0.89 -13.17
N GLU A 37 -2.58 -0.22 -13.74
CA GLU A 37 -2.36 0.64 -14.91
C GLU A 37 -1.43 1.78 -14.50
N HIS A 38 -0.29 1.89 -15.21
CA HIS A 38 0.59 3.04 -15.06
C HIS A 38 -0.18 4.28 -15.50
N ASP A 39 -0.45 5.19 -14.57
CA ASP A 39 -1.03 6.50 -14.90
C ASP A 39 -0.01 7.22 -15.80
N GLU A 40 -0.39 7.60 -17.02
CA GLU A 40 0.50 8.31 -17.96
C GLU A 40 1.01 9.64 -17.37
N ASP A 41 0.29 10.21 -16.40
CA ASP A 41 0.70 11.41 -15.66
C ASP A 41 1.71 11.09 -14.52
N ASP A 42 1.91 9.82 -14.18
CA ASP A 42 2.85 9.35 -13.14
C ASP A 42 4.29 9.31 -13.64
N THR A 43 4.87 10.50 -13.77
CA THR A 43 6.28 10.70 -14.15
C THR A 43 7.29 10.33 -13.06
N VAL A 44 6.83 9.76 -11.94
CA VAL A 44 7.69 9.44 -10.80
C VAL A 44 8.47 8.16 -11.09
N ALA A 45 9.75 8.33 -11.41
CA ALA A 45 10.67 7.20 -11.46
C ALA A 45 10.85 6.62 -10.04
N ARG A 46 10.33 5.41 -9.84
CA ARG A 46 10.55 4.61 -8.62
C ARG A 46 11.71 3.64 -8.88
N PRO A 47 12.58 3.39 -7.89
CA PRO A 47 13.71 2.49 -8.08
C PRO A 47 13.29 1.00 -8.11
N PHE A 48 12.03 0.72 -7.75
CA PHE A 48 11.43 -0.62 -7.70
C PHE A 48 10.10 -0.68 -8.47
N ARG A 49 9.65 -1.90 -8.77
CA ARG A 49 8.35 -2.23 -9.37
C ARG A 49 7.54 -3.08 -8.39
N ILE A 50 6.23 -2.87 -8.38
CA ILE A 50 5.27 -3.83 -7.82
C ILE A 50 4.97 -4.82 -8.93
N VAL A 51 5.30 -6.09 -8.71
CA VAL A 51 5.24 -7.15 -9.73
C VAL A 51 4.09 -8.13 -9.49
N GLY A 52 3.25 -7.87 -8.50
CA GLY A 52 2.05 -8.65 -8.27
C GLY A 52 1.47 -8.52 -6.87
N VAL A 53 0.32 -9.15 -6.67
CA VAL A 53 -0.31 -9.30 -5.36
C VAL A 53 0.03 -10.69 -4.82
N ARG A 54 0.62 -10.77 -3.63
CA ARG A 54 0.91 -12.03 -2.94
C ARG A 54 -0.31 -12.55 -2.20
N ASP A 55 -0.90 -11.70 -1.38
CA ASP A 55 -2.02 -12.06 -0.51
C ASP A 55 -2.88 -10.84 -0.19
N VAL A 56 -4.15 -11.07 0.10
CA VAL A 56 -5.11 -10.03 0.48
C VAL A 56 -6.06 -10.60 1.51
N GLU A 57 -6.20 -9.88 2.61
CA GLU A 57 -7.22 -10.17 3.60
C GLU A 57 -8.02 -8.91 3.87
N VAL A 58 -9.34 -9.03 3.70
CA VAL A 58 -10.27 -7.94 3.97
C VAL A 58 -10.97 -8.23 5.28
N LYS A 59 -10.90 -7.26 6.19
CA LYS A 59 -11.69 -7.29 7.43
C LYS A 59 -13.15 -7.16 7.04
N ASP A 60 -13.90 -8.25 7.28
CA ASP A 60 -15.27 -8.46 6.81
C ASP A 60 -16.14 -7.19 6.82
N TRP A 61 -16.58 -6.80 5.63
CA TRP A 61 -17.83 -6.06 5.43
C TRP A 61 -18.81 -7.03 4.80
N GLU A 62 -20.09 -6.87 5.12
CA GLU A 62 -21.20 -7.66 4.56
C GLU A 62 -21.16 -7.67 3.02
N TYR A 63 -20.44 -8.61 2.45
CA TYR A 63 -20.55 -8.98 1.04
C TYR A 63 -21.61 -10.09 0.98
N PRO A 64 -22.84 -9.82 0.49
CA PRO A 64 -23.95 -10.76 0.58
C PRO A 64 -23.78 -12.03 -0.26
N THR A 65 -22.72 -12.15 -1.07
CA THR A 65 -22.41 -13.39 -1.81
C THR A 65 -21.55 -14.40 -1.04
N ARG A 66 -21.10 -14.08 0.18
CA ARG A 66 -20.40 -15.04 1.08
C ARG A 66 -21.30 -15.67 2.14
N LEU A 67 -22.62 -15.52 2.00
CA LEU A 67 -23.58 -16.25 2.83
C LEU A 67 -23.43 -17.76 2.57
N GLU A 68 -23.09 -18.50 3.63
CA GLU A 68 -23.25 -19.96 3.80
C GLU A 68 -22.00 -20.87 3.73
N SER A 69 -20.95 -20.59 2.95
CA SER A 69 -19.81 -21.53 2.85
C SER A 69 -18.76 -21.43 3.97
N ASP A 70 -18.54 -20.24 4.53
CA ASP A 70 -17.45 -19.98 5.49
C ASP A 70 -17.88 -20.08 6.95
N GLN A 71 -19.19 -20.16 7.23
CA GLN A 71 -19.73 -20.09 8.59
C GLN A 71 -19.63 -21.39 9.39
N LYS A 72 -19.17 -22.52 8.82
CA LYS A 72 -19.26 -23.82 9.51
C LYS A 72 -17.95 -24.49 9.90
N ASN A 73 -16.80 -24.07 9.39
CA ASN A 73 -15.50 -24.58 9.85
C ASN A 73 -14.38 -23.84 9.14
N LYS A 74 -13.44 -23.24 9.90
CA LYS A 74 -11.98 -23.36 9.73
C LYS A 74 -11.26 -22.36 10.64
N ASN A 75 -10.23 -22.84 11.34
CA ASN A 75 -9.17 -21.99 11.88
C ASN A 75 -8.58 -21.16 10.74
N ARG A 76 -9.03 -19.90 10.57
CA ARG A 76 -8.53 -18.96 9.56
C ARG A 76 -7.14 -18.52 9.99
N VAL A 77 -6.11 -19.15 9.43
CA VAL A 77 -4.71 -18.82 9.70
C VAL A 77 -4.33 -17.65 8.79
N LEU A 78 -4.16 -16.47 9.39
CA LEU A 78 -3.63 -15.30 8.68
C LEU A 78 -2.21 -15.60 8.24
N ARG A 79 -1.90 -15.29 6.98
CA ARG A 79 -0.59 -15.55 6.38
C ARG A 79 0.39 -14.39 6.53
N ASN A 80 -0.07 -13.22 6.99
CA ASN A 80 0.84 -12.13 7.37
C ASN A 80 1.47 -12.39 8.74
N ARG A 81 2.68 -11.88 8.95
CA ARG A 81 3.44 -12.06 10.20
C ARG A 81 2.78 -11.43 11.43
N PHE A 82 1.99 -10.37 11.21
CA PHE A 82 1.51 -9.48 12.26
C PHE A 82 0.11 -9.84 12.79
N GLY A 83 -0.53 -10.88 12.23
CA GLY A 83 -1.90 -11.24 12.55
C GLY A 83 -2.91 -10.13 12.26
N HIS A 84 -2.60 -9.20 11.36
CA HIS A 84 -3.48 -8.05 11.09
C HIS A 84 -4.67 -8.49 10.21
N PRO A 85 -5.94 -8.21 10.58
CA PRO A 85 -7.11 -8.74 9.90
C PRO A 85 -7.54 -7.95 8.64
N ASN A 86 -6.82 -6.89 8.28
CA ASN A 86 -7.05 -6.09 7.06
C ASN A 86 -5.70 -5.72 6.42
N PHE A 87 -5.28 -6.45 5.39
CA PHE A 87 -3.97 -6.24 4.78
C PHE A 87 -3.92 -6.61 3.30
N ILE A 88 -2.92 -6.06 2.62
CA ILE A 88 -2.48 -6.49 1.31
C ILE A 88 -0.98 -6.72 1.33
N SER A 89 -0.55 -7.86 0.79
CA SER A 89 0.83 -8.20 0.56
C SER A 89 1.14 -8.10 -0.93
N LEU A 90 2.15 -7.32 -1.29
CA LEU A 90 2.56 -7.04 -2.66
C LEU A 90 3.96 -7.58 -2.91
N TRP A 91 4.13 -8.22 -4.06
CA TRP A 91 5.45 -8.60 -4.55
C TRP A 91 6.16 -7.38 -5.12
N VAL A 92 7.41 -7.15 -4.70
CA VAL A 92 8.29 -6.10 -5.22
C VAL A 92 9.60 -6.68 -5.72
N ASP A 93 10.08 -6.18 -6.85
CA ASP A 93 11.31 -6.72 -7.49
C ASP A 93 12.59 -6.40 -6.70
N LYS A 94 12.63 -5.25 -6.02
CA LYS A 94 13.81 -4.75 -5.32
C LYS A 94 13.46 -4.15 -3.96
N LEU A 95 13.18 -5.01 -2.98
CA LEU A 95 12.77 -4.58 -1.64
C LEU A 95 13.83 -3.71 -0.93
N GLY A 96 15.11 -3.96 -1.15
CA GLY A 96 16.18 -3.11 -0.60
C GLY A 96 16.12 -1.65 -1.11
N GLU A 97 15.75 -1.44 -2.37
CA GLU A 97 15.59 -0.11 -2.95
C GLU A 97 14.31 0.57 -2.45
N VAL A 98 13.26 -0.20 -2.15
CA VAL A 98 12.03 0.28 -1.49
C VAL A 98 12.36 0.93 -0.15
N GLU A 99 13.10 0.26 0.73
CA GLU A 99 13.39 0.81 2.06
C GLU A 99 14.14 2.16 1.96
N GLY A 100 15.13 2.25 1.06
CA GLY A 100 15.84 3.49 0.78
C GLY A 100 14.92 4.61 0.29
N TYR A 101 14.00 4.28 -0.62
CA TYR A 101 13.00 5.21 -1.14
C TYR A 101 12.04 5.70 -0.03
N LEU A 102 11.52 4.81 0.81
CA LEU A 102 10.63 5.18 1.91
C LEU A 102 11.31 6.13 2.91
N LYS A 103 12.59 5.87 3.25
CA LYS A 103 13.41 6.77 4.08
C LYS A 103 13.54 8.16 3.45
N GLN A 104 13.85 8.23 2.16
CA GLN A 104 14.01 9.48 1.42
C GLN A 104 12.71 10.29 1.37
N GLU A 105 11.60 9.63 1.06
CA GLU A 105 10.27 10.25 0.97
C GLU A 105 9.61 10.48 2.33
N LYS A 106 10.28 10.10 3.43
CA LYS A 106 9.78 10.20 4.82
C LYS A 106 8.44 9.48 5.02
N VAL A 107 8.24 8.39 4.29
CA VAL A 107 7.08 7.52 4.48
C VAL A 107 7.34 6.65 5.71
N PRO A 108 6.47 6.66 6.73
CA PRO A 108 6.64 5.81 7.90
C PRO A 108 6.45 4.34 7.52
N TYR A 109 7.33 3.49 8.03
CA TYR A 109 7.26 2.04 7.88
C TYR A 109 7.74 1.38 9.18
N SER A 110 7.65 0.05 9.29
CA SER A 110 7.97 -0.72 10.48
C SER A 110 9.39 -0.44 10.99
N SER A 111 9.52 -0.14 12.29
CA SER A 111 10.81 0.19 12.92
C SER A 111 11.86 -0.92 12.80
N GLU A 112 11.44 -2.16 12.59
CA GLU A 112 12.32 -3.32 12.41
C GLU A 112 13.01 -3.34 11.03
N GLY A 113 12.59 -2.48 10.09
CA GLY A 113 13.13 -2.49 8.73
C GLY A 113 12.68 -3.70 7.92
N ILE A 114 13.56 -4.15 7.02
CA ILE A 114 13.38 -5.41 6.29
C ILE A 114 13.65 -6.57 7.25
N VAL A 115 12.68 -7.47 7.34
CA VAL A 115 12.72 -8.63 8.23
C VAL A 115 12.28 -9.88 7.49
N GLN A 116 12.73 -11.04 7.95
CA GLN A 116 12.28 -12.31 7.39
C GLN A 116 10.82 -12.56 7.75
N GLY A 117 9.95 -12.54 6.75
CA GLY A 117 8.53 -12.79 6.84
C GLY A 117 8.14 -14.27 6.78
N PRO A 118 6.83 -14.56 6.73
CA PRO A 118 6.29 -15.91 6.62
C PRO A 118 6.76 -16.57 5.32
N GLU A 119 7.02 -17.88 5.37
CA GLU A 119 7.58 -18.67 4.24
C GLU A 119 9.02 -18.30 3.86
N GLY A 120 9.69 -17.46 4.65
CA GLY A 120 11.12 -17.18 4.53
C GLY A 120 11.48 -16.03 3.59
N HIS A 121 10.49 -15.34 3.01
CA HIS A 121 10.72 -14.16 2.17
C HIS A 121 11.06 -12.92 2.98
N ASP A 122 11.90 -12.04 2.44
CA ASP A 122 12.15 -10.73 3.03
C ASP A 122 10.92 -9.83 2.88
N VAL A 123 10.59 -9.12 3.96
CA VAL A 123 9.37 -8.32 4.10
C VAL A 123 9.67 -6.97 4.75
N LEU A 124 9.01 -5.93 4.27
CA LEU A 124 8.89 -4.64 4.92
C LEU A 124 7.41 -4.29 5.10
N VAL A 125 7.02 -3.68 6.22
CA VAL A 125 5.63 -3.33 6.48
C VAL A 125 5.41 -1.84 6.61
N ILE A 126 4.35 -1.37 5.98
CA ILE A 126 3.78 -0.04 6.18
C ILE A 126 2.51 -0.23 7.03
N PRO A 127 2.56 0.09 8.33
CA PRO A 127 1.39 -0.04 9.19
C PRO A 127 0.32 1.00 8.81
N PRO A 128 -0.97 0.72 9.07
CA PRO A 128 -1.99 1.75 9.01
C PRO A 128 -1.65 2.88 10.00
N SER A 129 -2.00 4.12 9.68
CA SER A 129 -1.78 5.22 10.61
C SER A 129 -2.74 5.10 11.79
N GLU A 130 -2.23 5.36 13.00
CA GLU A 130 -3.02 5.30 14.24
C GLU A 130 -4.19 6.30 14.25
N ASP A 131 -4.01 7.44 13.57
CA ASP A 131 -5.00 8.50 13.43
C ASP A 131 -6.01 8.27 12.29
N GLY A 132 -5.90 7.17 11.56
CA GLY A 132 -6.76 6.83 10.42
C GLY A 132 -6.54 7.67 9.16
N SER A 133 -5.59 8.60 9.14
CA SER A 133 -5.23 9.37 7.93
C SER A 133 -4.76 8.50 6.76
N SER A 134 -4.22 7.30 7.04
CA SER A 134 -3.79 6.36 6.00
C SER A 134 -4.97 5.82 5.18
N VAL A 135 -6.22 5.94 5.62
CA VAL A 135 -7.41 5.49 4.87
C VAL A 135 -7.55 6.23 3.53
N GLU A 136 -7.07 7.47 3.43
CA GLU A 136 -7.09 8.21 2.17
C GLU A 136 -6.10 7.66 1.13
N PHE A 137 -5.09 6.91 1.59
CA PHE A 137 -3.95 6.45 0.77
C PHE A 137 -3.89 4.92 0.62
N PHE A 138 -4.26 4.20 1.67
CA PHE A 138 -4.19 2.75 1.84
C PHE A 138 -5.45 2.25 2.53
N ASN A 139 -6.44 1.90 1.72
CA ASN A 139 -7.76 1.48 2.16
C ASN A 139 -8.25 0.26 1.37
N LEU A 140 -8.65 -0.76 2.11
CA LEU A 140 -9.43 -1.90 1.67
C LEU A 140 -10.77 -1.83 2.41
N CYS A 141 -11.85 -1.63 1.66
CA CYS A 141 -13.23 -1.59 2.17
C CYS A 141 -13.46 -0.60 3.33
N ASP A 142 -13.09 0.65 3.12
CA ASP A 142 -13.21 1.78 4.06
C ASP A 142 -12.52 1.57 5.42
N ASN A 143 -11.49 0.71 5.44
CA ASN A 143 -10.73 0.41 6.64
C ASN A 143 -9.23 0.69 6.44
N PRO A 144 -8.55 1.22 7.48
CA PRO A 144 -7.10 1.32 7.48
C PRO A 144 -6.48 -0.03 7.13
N THR A 145 -5.55 -0.02 6.18
CA THR A 145 -4.96 -1.23 5.63
C THR A 145 -3.48 -1.28 5.95
N MET A 146 -3.03 -2.44 6.44
CA MET A 146 -1.61 -2.74 6.53
C MET A 146 -1.10 -3.16 5.16
N VAL A 147 0.01 -2.58 4.71
CA VAL A 147 0.66 -2.97 3.45
C VAL A 147 1.95 -3.71 3.76
N GLU A 148 2.07 -4.93 3.25
CA GLU A 148 3.28 -5.74 3.31
C GLU A 148 3.96 -5.74 1.95
N LEU A 149 5.22 -5.31 1.89
CA LEU A 149 6.03 -5.34 0.68
C LEU A 149 7.00 -6.52 0.79
N VAL A 150 6.86 -7.48 -0.10
CA VAL A 150 7.56 -8.75 -0.06
C VAL A 150 8.52 -8.85 -1.23
N GLN A 151 9.77 -9.22 -0.98
CA GLN A 151 10.75 -9.44 -2.04
C GLN A 151 10.27 -10.57 -2.96
N ALA A 152 10.00 -10.23 -4.22
CA ALA A 152 9.59 -11.17 -5.25
C ALA A 152 10.68 -12.20 -5.52
N THR A 153 10.26 -13.44 -5.82
CA THR A 153 11.19 -14.48 -6.29
C THR A 153 11.54 -14.25 -7.76
N PRO A 154 12.65 -14.82 -8.26
CA PRO A 154 13.02 -14.72 -9.68
C PRO A 154 11.90 -15.19 -10.63
N GLU A 155 11.13 -16.20 -10.23
CA GLU A 155 10.03 -16.74 -11.02
C GLU A 155 8.87 -15.75 -11.15
N VAL A 156 8.48 -15.09 -10.05
CA VAL A 156 7.44 -14.06 -10.05
C VAL A 156 7.84 -12.86 -10.91
N ILE A 157 9.11 -12.44 -10.84
CA ILE A 157 9.62 -11.34 -11.67
C ILE A 157 9.58 -11.72 -13.15
N LYS A 158 9.97 -12.96 -13.48
CA LYS A 158 9.95 -13.46 -14.86
C LYS A 158 8.54 -13.53 -15.42
N GLU A 159 7.58 -14.05 -14.66
CA GLU A 159 6.16 -14.10 -15.06
C GLU A 159 5.62 -12.68 -15.32
N PHE A 160 5.93 -11.73 -14.44
CA PHE A 160 5.55 -10.33 -14.63
C PHE A 160 6.18 -9.74 -15.91
N GLU A 161 7.43 -10.04 -16.23
CA GLU A 161 8.08 -9.53 -17.44
C GLU A 161 7.47 -10.14 -18.72
N GLU A 162 7.17 -11.44 -18.71
CA GLU A 162 6.53 -12.13 -19.85
C GLU A 162 5.11 -11.62 -20.13
N ASP A 163 4.34 -11.26 -19.09
CA ASP A 163 2.97 -10.72 -19.24
C ASP A 163 2.94 -9.27 -19.76
N ASN A 164 4.07 -8.56 -19.73
CA ASN A 164 4.19 -7.16 -20.16
C ASN A 164 4.97 -6.96 -21.49
N GLU A 165 5.43 -8.05 -22.12
CA GLU A 165 6.01 -8.07 -23.48
C GLU A 165 4.94 -8.27 -24.57
#